data_AF-A0A9D6EQ07-F1
#
_entry.id   AF-A0A9D6EQ07-F1
#
_cell.length_a   1.000
_cell.length_b   1.000
_cell.length_c   1.000
_cell.angle_alpha   90.00
_cell.angle_beta   90.00
_cell.angle_gamma   90.00
#
_symmetry.space_group_name_H-M   'P 1'
#
loop_
_entity.id
_entity.type
_entity.pdbx_description
1 polymer ?
#
loop_
_entity_poly.entity_id
_entity_poly.type
_entity_poly.pdbx_seq_one_letter_code
_entity_poly.pdbx_strand_id
1 'polypeptide(L)'
;VVENADVFVAFSAPAYKRFHELCRGKILYDPEMVEDVRPGAPDRHVEVPATALAKERLGNVLFANMIMLGALTRLAGMDFEAMKQAMLAVIPRFHAENLKALDLGYNLDVVARSA
;
A
#
# COMPACT_ATOMS: atom_id res chain seq x y z
N VAL A 1 -6.95 8.84 18.96
CA VAL A 1 -7.83 8.16 17.96
C VAL A 1 -7.68 8.92 16.66
N VAL A 2 -7.58 8.25 15.52
CA VAL A 2 -7.58 8.92 14.20
C VAL A 2 -9.02 9.02 13.75
N GLU A 3 -9.50 10.23 13.46
CA GLU A 3 -10.91 10.47 13.12
C GLU A 3 -11.10 10.99 11.69
N ASN A 4 -10.06 11.58 11.10
CA ASN A 4 -10.06 12.10 9.72
C ASN A 4 -8.67 11.88 9.09
N ALA A 5 -8.40 10.67 8.59
CA ALA A 5 -7.14 10.36 7.92
C ALA A 5 -7.10 10.91 6.48
N ASP A 6 -5.97 11.51 6.10
CA ASP A 6 -5.70 11.91 4.70
C ASP A 6 -5.32 10.71 3.83
N VAL A 7 -4.65 9.71 4.42
CA VAL A 7 -4.30 8.45 3.76
C VAL A 7 -4.55 7.28 4.72
N PHE A 8 -5.14 6.21 4.22
CA PHE A 8 -5.35 4.98 4.95
C PHE A 8 -4.87 3.78 4.12
N VAL A 9 -4.11 2.87 4.74
CA VAL A 9 -3.72 1.60 4.13
C VAL A 9 -4.56 0.48 4.75
N ALA A 10 -5.41 -0.12 3.94
CA ALA A 10 -6.23 -1.26 4.29
C ALA A 10 -5.57 -2.56 3.81
N PHE A 11 -4.76 -3.17 4.67
CA PHE A 11 -4.07 -4.43 4.35
C PHE A 11 -4.76 -5.69 4.90
N SER A 12 -6.03 -5.56 5.27
CA SER A 12 -6.91 -6.68 5.65
C SER A 12 -8.37 -6.23 5.61
N ALA A 13 -9.29 -7.14 5.29
CA ALA A 13 -10.73 -6.86 5.29
C ALA A 13 -11.26 -6.33 6.65
N PRO A 14 -10.84 -6.84 7.82
CA PRO A 14 -11.29 -6.28 9.10
C PRO A 14 -10.84 -4.84 9.33
N ALA A 15 -9.59 -4.50 8.96
CA ALA A 15 -9.09 -3.13 9.08
C ALA A 15 -9.86 -2.18 8.15
N TYR A 16 -10.10 -2.60 6.91
CA TYR A 16 -10.94 -1.85 5.97
C TYR A 16 -12.32 -1.56 6.56
N LYS A 17 -13.05 -2.62 6.94
CA LYS A 17 -14.41 -2.51 7.50
C LYS A 17 -14.47 -1.57 8.70
N ARG A 18 -13.45 -1.61 9.56
CA ARG A 18 -13.42 -0.82 10.80
C ARG A 18 -13.06 0.66 10.59
N PHE A 19 -12.19 0.98 9.62
CA PHE A 19 -11.54 2.29 9.58
C PHE A 19 -11.75 3.09 8.29
N HIS A 20 -12.28 2.50 7.21
CA HIS A 20 -12.42 3.19 5.93
C HIS A 20 -13.23 4.50 6.01
N GLU A 21 -14.28 4.54 6.83
CA GLU A 21 -15.13 5.74 7.02
C GLU A 21 -14.42 6.90 7.72
N LEU A 22 -13.35 6.60 8.47
CA LEU A 22 -12.51 7.59 9.16
C LEU A 22 -11.46 8.21 8.24
N CYS A 23 -11.30 7.70 7.02
CA CYS A 23 -10.48 8.33 6.00
C CYS A 23 -11.34 9.34 5.22
N ARG A 24 -10.76 10.49 4.90
CA ARG A 24 -11.35 11.51 4.00
C ARG A 24 -10.59 11.65 2.69
N GLY A 25 -9.29 11.32 2.69
CA GLY A 25 -8.49 11.27 1.47
C GLY A 25 -8.45 9.88 0.83
N LYS A 26 -7.25 9.37 0.53
CA LYS A 26 -7.07 8.15 -0.26
C LYS A 26 -6.99 6.89 0.61
N ILE A 27 -7.54 5.80 0.13
CA ILE A 27 -7.48 4.47 0.74
C ILE A 27 -6.71 3.56 -0.19
N LEU A 28 -5.51 3.14 0.19
CA LEU A 28 -4.79 2.07 -0.51
C LEU A 28 -5.27 0.73 0.01
N TYR A 29 -5.54 -0.23 -0.86
CA TYR A 29 -5.90 -1.59 -0.46
C TYR A 29 -5.30 -2.61 -1.41
N ASP A 30 -5.11 -3.82 -0.90
CA ASP A 30 -4.74 -4.97 -1.72
C ASP A 30 -6.03 -5.76 -2.07
N PRO A 31 -6.33 -5.98 -3.37
CA PRO A 31 -7.55 -6.64 -3.80
C PRO A 31 -7.63 -8.11 -3.37
N GLU A 32 -6.50 -8.79 -3.13
CA GLU A 32 -6.52 -10.15 -2.55
C GLU A 32 -6.84 -10.16 -1.05
N MET A 33 -6.70 -9.02 -0.38
CA MET A 33 -6.92 -8.90 1.08
C MET A 33 -8.23 -8.19 1.43
N VAL A 34 -8.78 -7.42 0.50
CA VAL A 34 -10.01 -6.62 0.65
C VAL A 34 -10.85 -6.75 -0.62
N GLU A 35 -11.65 -7.82 -0.69
CA GLU A 35 -12.52 -8.10 -1.83
C GLU A 35 -13.78 -7.21 -1.82
N ASP A 36 -14.36 -6.98 -0.64
CA ASP A 36 -15.61 -6.23 -0.46
C ASP A 36 -15.37 -4.72 -0.25
N VAL A 37 -14.84 -4.05 -1.27
CA VAL A 37 -14.72 -2.59 -1.27
C VAL A 37 -16.10 -1.94 -1.41
N ARG A 38 -16.47 -1.08 -0.45
CA ARG A 38 -17.76 -0.38 -0.46
C ARG A 38 -17.84 0.59 -1.65
N PRO A 39 -18.99 0.70 -2.32
CA PRO A 39 -19.16 1.54 -3.51
C PRO A 39 -19.11 3.05 -3.23
N GLY A 40 -19.05 3.47 -1.95
CA GLY A 40 -18.95 4.87 -1.58
C GLY A 40 -17.59 5.46 -1.94
N ALA A 41 -17.60 6.56 -2.72
CA ALA A 41 -16.41 7.29 -3.15
C ALA A 41 -15.34 6.38 -3.81
N PRO A 42 -15.65 5.78 -4.99
CA PRO A 42 -14.75 4.87 -5.69
C PRO A 42 -13.40 5.55 -6.03
N ASP A 43 -13.41 6.84 -6.35
CA ASP A 43 -12.20 7.64 -6.62
C ASP A 43 -11.24 7.75 -5.43
N ARG A 44 -11.70 7.45 -4.21
CA ARG A 44 -10.85 7.43 -3.01
C ARG A 44 -10.09 6.12 -2.86
N HIS A 45 -10.58 5.04 -3.46
CA HIS A 45 -10.00 3.72 -3.33
C HIS A 45 -8.95 3.51 -4.42
N VAL A 46 -7.72 3.27 -3.97
CA VAL A 46 -6.53 3.09 -4.78
C VAL A 46 -6.12 1.64 -4.64
N GLU A 47 -6.24 0.88 -5.74
CA GLU A 47 -5.88 -0.53 -5.73
C GLU A 47 -4.36 -0.68 -5.85
N VAL A 48 -3.79 -1.54 -4.99
CA VAL A 48 -2.38 -1.91 -5.02
C VAL A 48 -2.28 -3.43 -4.93
N PRO A 49 -2.05 -4.17 -6.04
CA PRO A 49 -1.99 -5.63 -6.06
C PRO A 49 -0.67 -6.16 -5.47
N ALA A 50 -0.37 -5.78 -4.24
CA ALA A 50 0.91 -5.99 -3.59
C ALA A 50 1.22 -7.48 -3.37
N THR A 51 0.23 -8.28 -2.99
CA THR A 51 0.35 -9.72 -2.74
C THR A 51 0.65 -10.48 -4.04
N ALA A 52 -0.14 -10.21 -5.09
CA ALA A 52 0.09 -10.75 -6.43
C ALA A 52 1.49 -10.39 -6.94
N LEU A 53 1.86 -9.10 -6.90
CA LEU A 53 3.15 -8.63 -7.39
C LEU A 53 4.33 -9.19 -6.59
N ALA A 54 4.21 -9.31 -5.27
CA ALA A 54 5.25 -9.90 -4.43
C ALA A 54 5.48 -11.38 -4.80
N LYS A 55 4.39 -12.13 -5.01
CA LYS A 55 4.46 -13.51 -5.45
C LYS A 55 5.07 -13.64 -6.85
N GLU A 56 4.62 -12.85 -7.80
CA GLU A 56 5.06 -12.94 -9.20
C GLU A 56 6.47 -12.43 -9.45
N ARG A 57 6.88 -11.35 -8.79
CA ARG A 57 8.16 -10.65 -9.08
C ARG A 57 9.26 -11.01 -8.09
N LEU A 58 8.91 -11.42 -6.87
CA LEU A 58 9.88 -11.75 -5.82
C LEU A 58 9.76 -13.19 -5.30
N GLY A 59 8.77 -13.96 -5.77
CA GLY A 59 8.56 -15.35 -5.39
C GLY A 59 8.07 -15.54 -3.94
N ASN A 60 7.74 -14.46 -3.23
CA ASN A 60 7.37 -14.53 -1.82
C ASN A 60 6.45 -13.37 -1.41
N VAL A 61 5.27 -13.70 -0.89
CA VAL A 61 4.25 -12.74 -0.42
C VAL A 61 4.73 -11.87 0.75
N LEU A 62 5.80 -12.28 1.46
CA LEU A 62 6.42 -11.50 2.53
C LEU A 62 6.77 -10.06 2.09
N PHE A 63 7.08 -9.85 0.81
CA PHE A 63 7.47 -8.56 0.27
C PHE A 63 6.29 -7.64 -0.10
N ALA A 64 5.04 -8.10 0.02
CA ALA A 64 3.85 -7.29 -0.26
C ALA A 64 3.80 -6.00 0.57
N ASN A 65 4.23 -6.08 1.84
CA ASN A 65 4.31 -4.91 2.72
C ASN A 65 5.23 -3.81 2.18
N MET A 66 6.34 -4.18 1.54
CA MET A 66 7.26 -3.19 0.95
C MET A 66 6.70 -2.59 -0.34
N ILE A 67 6.00 -3.38 -1.16
CA ILE A 67 5.30 -2.86 -2.35
C ILE A 67 4.23 -1.85 -1.94
N MET A 68 3.41 -2.17 -0.94
CA MET A 68 2.42 -1.24 -0.40
C MET A 68 3.07 0.03 0.19
N LEU A 69 4.20 -0.12 0.91
CA LEU A 69 4.94 1.02 1.45
C LEU A 69 5.48 1.93 0.34
N GLY A 70 5.96 1.36 -0.76
CA GLY A 70 6.40 2.12 -1.94
C GLY A 70 5.27 2.93 -2.55
N ALA A 71 4.11 2.29 -2.75
CA ALA A 71 2.91 2.95 -3.27
C ALA A 71 2.43 4.08 -2.35
N LEU A 72 2.41 3.84 -1.03
CA LEU A 72 2.10 4.86 -0.01
C LEU A 72 3.08 6.03 -0.09
N THR A 73 4.38 5.75 -0.25
CA THR A 73 5.43 6.77 -0.32
C THR A 73 5.22 7.72 -1.48
N ARG A 74 4.92 7.17 -2.67
CA ARG A 74 4.54 7.96 -3.85
C ARG A 74 3.29 8.78 -3.60
N LEU A 75 2.21 8.12 -3.14
CA LEU A 75 0.90 8.75 -3.00
C LEU A 75 0.89 9.88 -1.98
N ALA A 76 1.60 9.71 -0.87
CA ALA A 76 1.71 10.70 0.19
C ALA A 76 2.76 11.79 -0.08
N GLY A 77 3.49 11.73 -1.21
CA GLY A 77 4.51 12.71 -1.56
C GLY A 77 5.72 12.70 -0.61
N MET A 78 6.05 11.53 -0.04
CA MET A 78 7.19 11.38 0.86
C MET A 78 8.49 11.24 0.07
N ASP A 79 9.61 11.68 0.65
CA ASP A 79 10.93 11.53 0.04
C ASP A 79 11.30 10.04 -0.07
N PHE A 80 11.50 9.60 -1.31
CA PHE A 80 11.74 8.20 -1.61
C PHE A 80 13.11 7.70 -1.13
N GLU A 81 14.14 8.54 -1.20
CA GLU A 81 15.48 8.16 -0.76
C GLU A 81 15.53 8.09 0.77
N ALA A 82 14.92 9.05 1.46
CA ALA A 82 14.77 9.00 2.91
C ALA A 82 14.01 7.74 3.36
N MET A 83 12.96 7.34 2.62
CA MET A 83 12.22 6.10 2.89
C MET A 83 13.10 4.85 2.71
N LYS A 84 13.92 4.78 1.64
CA LYS A 84 14.87 3.67 1.44
C LYS A 84 15.84 3.55 2.61
N GLN A 85 16.45 4.67 3.03
CA GLN A 85 17.40 4.67 4.13
C GLN A 85 16.75 4.27 5.45
N ALA A 86 15.55 4.79 5.74
CA ALA A 86 14.79 4.41 6.93
C ALA A 86 14.44 2.91 6.95
N MET A 87 14.00 2.37 5.80
CA MET A 87 13.69 0.95 5.66
C MET A 87 14.92 0.08 5.92
N LEU A 88 16.08 0.41 5.34
CA LEU A 88 17.33 -0.33 5.54
C LEU A 88 17.82 -0.31 6.99
N ALA A 89 17.59 0.79 7.71
CA ALA A 89 17.95 0.91 9.11
C ALA A 89 17.07 0.05 10.04
N VAL A 90 15.80 -0.16 9.69
CA VAL A 90 14.82 -0.88 10.52
C VAL A 90 14.77 -2.37 10.19
N ILE A 91 14.86 -2.73 8.90
CA ILE A 91 14.69 -4.12 8.46
C ILE A 91 16.07 -4.81 8.43
N PRO A 92 16.29 -5.91 9.17
CA PRO A 92 17.62 -6.51 9.30
C PRO A 92 17.99 -7.54 8.22
N ARG A 93 17.06 -7.90 7.33
CA ARG A 93 17.22 -9.01 6.36
C ARG A 93 16.62 -8.68 5.00
N PHE A 94 17.07 -9.41 3.97
CA PHE A 94 16.52 -9.33 2.60
C PHE A 94 16.54 -7.90 2.04
N HIS A 95 17.62 -7.14 2.29
CA HIS A 95 17.70 -5.73 1.87
C HIS A 95 17.51 -5.54 0.37
N ALA A 96 18.12 -6.40 -0.45
CA ALA A 96 18.02 -6.31 -1.90
C ALA A 96 16.57 -6.53 -2.38
N GLU A 97 15.88 -7.53 -1.84
CA GLU A 97 14.50 -7.85 -2.16
C GLU A 97 13.53 -6.79 -1.63
N ASN A 98 13.74 -6.31 -0.41
CA ASN A 98 12.93 -5.23 0.15
C ASN A 98 13.10 -3.93 -0.64
N LEU A 99 14.31 -3.57 -1.06
CA LEU A 99 14.55 -2.42 -1.95
C LEU A 99 13.85 -2.59 -3.30
N LYS A 100 13.94 -3.77 -3.93
CA LYS A 100 13.23 -4.07 -5.18
C LYS A 100 11.72 -3.98 -5.02
N ALA A 101 11.17 -4.50 -3.92
CA ALA A 101 9.75 -4.46 -3.62
C ALA A 101 9.27 -3.03 -3.35
N LEU A 102 10.03 -2.24 -2.59
CA LEU A 102 9.75 -0.84 -2.34
C LEU A 102 9.76 -0.01 -3.64
N ASP A 103 10.75 -0.25 -4.50
CA ASP A 103 10.87 0.41 -5.81
C ASP A 103 9.74 0.02 -6.76
N LEU A 104 9.38 -1.27 -6.80
CA LEU A 104 8.21 -1.74 -7.54
C LEU A 104 6.95 -0.99 -7.09
N GLY A 105 6.71 -0.90 -5.79
CA GLY A 105 5.59 -0.16 -5.22
C GLY A 105 5.56 1.32 -5.57
N TYR A 106 6.71 2.00 -5.46
CA TYR A 106 6.83 3.44 -5.74
C TYR A 106 6.62 3.79 -7.21
N ASN A 107 6.90 2.85 -8.11
CA ASN A 107 6.76 3.04 -9.55
C ASN A 107 5.46 2.45 -10.11
N LEU A 108 4.55 1.95 -9.26
CA LEU A 108 3.24 1.49 -9.72
C LEU A 108 2.38 2.67 -10.20
N ASP A 109 1.78 2.49 -11.38
CA ASP A 109 0.65 3.30 -11.82
C ASP A 109 -0.58 2.87 -11.04
N VAL A 110 -0.74 3.44 -9.85
CA VAL A 110 -1.89 3.18 -8.99
C VAL A 110 -3.12 3.89 -9.55
N VAL A 111 -4.13 3.12 -9.93
CA VAL A 111 -5.36 3.62 -10.54
C VAL A 111 -6.43 3.71 -9.46
N ALA A 112 -7.07 4.87 -9.33
CA ALA A 112 -8.29 4.97 -8.52
C ALA A 112 -9.39 4.15 -9.20
N ARG A 113 -10.18 3.37 -8.46
CA ARG A 113 -11.30 2.65 -9.09
C ARG A 113 -12.22 3.66 -9.78
N SER A 114 -12.41 3.48 -11.08
CA SER A 114 -13.52 4.11 -11.80
C SER A 114 -14.83 3.52 -11.29
N ALA A 115 -15.84 4.38 -11.11
CA ALA A 115 -17.18 4.02 -10.65
C ALA A 115 -17.85 2.93 -11.49
#